data_AF-A0A2X4RGF9-F1
#
_entry.id   AF-A0A2X4RGF9-F1
#
_cell.length_a   1.000
_cell.length_b   1.000
_cell.length_c   1.000
_cell.angle_alpha   90.00
_cell.angle_beta   90.00
_cell.angle_gamma   90.00
#
_symmetry.space_group_name_H-M   'P 1'
#
loop_
_entity.id
_entity.type
_entity.pdbx_description
1 polymer ?
#
loop_
_entity_poly.entity_id
_entity_poly.type
_entity_poly.pdbx_seq_one_letter_code
_entity_poly.pdbx_strand_id
1 'polypeptide(L)'
;MKLREILSYIPKEQLRMFALEYQVDRQVKKLSGEVMFYLLLFSSLNVRHNSLRTLEQFYSSPTFTGLFDKPIKHAKYNSISDRLRTINADYFKAIFESVLSRYSDSYLKPKDNIIAFDSTIVTLSSKLLKTGMKVGSYQGLNGIKFSVAFSSVPVNSKLFTQRGFIPRKMLRSKS
;
A
#
# COMPACT_ATOMS: atom_id res chain seq x y z
N MET A 1 16.09 -1.08 7.01
CA MET A 1 15.85 0.37 7.08
C MET A 1 15.17 0.67 8.40
N LYS A 2 15.75 1.55 9.22
CA LYS A 2 15.17 1.89 10.54
C LYS A 2 14.05 2.91 10.35
N LEU A 3 12.98 2.82 11.15
CA LEU A 3 11.85 3.76 11.10
C LEU A 3 12.29 5.23 11.14
N ARG A 4 13.26 5.56 12.00
CA ARG A 4 13.79 6.93 12.14
C ARG A 4 14.43 7.44 10.85
N GLU A 5 15.05 6.54 10.08
CA GLU A 5 15.60 6.88 8.77
C GLU A 5 14.47 7.20 7.80
N ILE A 6 13.40 6.39 7.74
CA ILE A 6 12.24 6.65 6.86
C ILE A 6 11.57 7.99 7.22
N LEU A 7 11.37 8.24 8.51
CA LEU A 7 10.80 9.50 9.01
C LEU A 7 11.68 10.71 8.67
N SER A 8 12.99 10.53 8.49
CA SER A 8 13.88 11.64 8.08
C SER A 8 13.68 12.10 6.63
N TYR A 9 13.09 11.26 5.76
CA TYR A 9 12.77 11.64 4.38
C TYR A 9 11.55 12.57 4.30
N ILE A 10 10.79 12.71 5.39
CA ILE A 10 9.54 13.48 5.42
C ILE A 10 9.70 14.62 6.45
N PRO A 11 9.94 15.87 6.01
CA PRO A 11 10.08 16.99 6.92
C PRO A 11 8.83 17.19 7.78
N LYS A 12 8.99 17.31 9.09
CA LYS A 12 7.88 17.53 10.05
C LYS A 12 7.11 18.81 9.72
N GLU A 13 7.82 19.84 9.27
CA GLU A 13 7.27 21.12 8.85
C GLU A 13 6.28 20.94 7.70
N GLN A 14 6.60 20.05 6.75
CA GLN A 14 5.77 19.80 5.59
C GLN A 14 4.47 19.07 5.97
N LEU A 15 4.53 18.14 6.91
CA LEU A 15 3.33 17.51 7.48
C LEU A 15 2.41 18.53 8.15
N ARG A 16 2.98 19.51 8.87
CA ARG A 16 2.20 20.58 9.53
C ARG A 16 1.55 21.52 8.51
N MET A 17 2.28 21.87 7.44
CA MET A 17 1.74 22.68 6.35
C MET A 17 0.54 22.00 5.69
N PHE A 18 0.67 20.73 5.31
CA PHE A 18 -0.45 19.96 4.75
C PHE A 18 -1.58 19.80 5.77
N ALA A 19 -1.28 19.65 7.05
CA ALA A 19 -2.33 19.51 8.06
C ALA A 19 -3.20 20.77 8.19
N LEU A 20 -2.60 21.96 7.99
CA LEU A 20 -3.31 23.23 7.93
C LEU A 20 -4.12 23.37 6.64
N GLU A 21 -3.50 23.09 5.50
CA GLU A 21 -4.11 23.21 4.17
C GLU A 21 -5.34 22.32 4.02
N TYR A 22 -5.23 21.04 4.38
CA TYR A 22 -6.32 20.07 4.32
C TYR A 22 -7.23 20.08 5.56
N GLN A 23 -7.00 21.03 6.48
CA GLN A 23 -7.77 21.24 7.72
C GLN A 23 -7.93 19.98 8.57
N VAL A 24 -6.99 19.03 8.51
CA VAL A 24 -7.14 17.74 9.19
C VAL A 24 -7.13 17.88 10.71
N ASP A 25 -6.48 18.91 11.25
CA ASP A 25 -6.32 19.10 12.70
C ASP A 25 -7.36 20.03 13.35
N ARG A 26 -8.41 20.39 12.60
CA ARG A 26 -9.52 21.19 13.13
C ARG A 26 -10.22 20.44 14.26
N GLN A 27 -10.22 21.02 15.46
CA GLN A 27 -10.84 20.48 16.69
C GLN A 27 -10.22 19.16 17.22
N VAL A 28 -9.01 18.82 16.80
CA VAL A 28 -8.37 17.56 17.17
C VAL A 28 -7.45 17.76 18.38
N LYS A 29 -7.69 17.01 19.45
CA LYS A 29 -6.94 17.14 20.71
C LYS A 29 -5.87 16.07 20.95
N LYS A 30 -5.92 14.94 20.23
CA LYS A 30 -5.10 13.76 20.51
C LYS A 30 -4.44 13.13 19.28
N LEU A 31 -5.19 13.01 18.19
CA LEU A 31 -4.79 12.29 16.98
C LEU A 31 -4.58 13.25 15.81
N SER A 32 -3.58 14.14 15.94
CA SER A 32 -3.24 15.07 14.85
C SER A 32 -2.85 14.33 13.57
N GLY A 33 -2.87 15.02 12.43
CA GLY A 33 -2.50 14.47 11.13
C GLY A 33 -1.08 13.90 11.14
N GLU A 34 -0.15 14.61 11.79
CA GLU A 34 1.24 14.14 12.00
C GLU A 34 1.25 12.81 12.78
N VAL A 35 0.53 12.75 13.91
CA VAL A 35 0.46 11.55 14.76
C VAL A 35 -0.20 10.38 14.03
N MET A 36 -1.28 10.64 13.28
CA MET A 36 -1.98 9.63 12.49
C MET A 36 -1.08 9.07 11.38
N PHE A 37 -0.37 9.94 10.67
CA PHE A 37 0.57 9.52 9.64
C PHE A 37 1.68 8.64 10.22
N TYR A 38 2.27 9.06 11.33
CA TYR A 38 3.35 8.32 11.99
C TYR A 38 2.84 6.96 12.49
N LEU A 39 1.63 6.91 13.06
CA LEU A 39 1.04 5.68 13.54
C LEU A 39 0.81 4.67 12.41
N LEU A 40 0.28 5.12 11.29
CA LEU A 40 0.03 4.27 10.13
C LEU A 40 1.33 3.77 9.50
N LEU A 41 2.32 4.64 9.36
CA LEU A 41 3.63 4.26 8.85
C LEU A 41 4.34 3.27 9.80
N PHE A 42 4.33 3.56 11.10
CA PHE A 42 4.88 2.68 12.14
C PHE A 42 4.24 1.29 12.05
N SER A 43 2.92 1.24 12.00
CA SER A 43 2.19 -0.03 11.95
C SER A 43 2.50 -0.82 10.69
N SER A 44 2.57 -0.14 9.54
CA SER A 44 2.85 -0.76 8.23
C SER A 44 4.26 -1.33 8.13
N LEU A 45 5.21 -0.78 8.88
CA LEU A 45 6.59 -1.27 8.93
C LEU A 45 6.78 -2.45 9.90
N ASN A 46 5.95 -2.54 10.95
CA ASN A 46 6.12 -3.53 12.01
C ASN A 46 5.21 -4.76 11.87
N VAL A 47 4.09 -4.68 11.13
CA VAL A 47 3.10 -5.78 11.06
C VAL A 47 2.57 -5.96 9.65
N ARG A 48 2.30 -7.23 9.28
CA ARG A 48 1.68 -7.59 7.98
C ARG A 48 0.17 -7.34 7.92
N HIS A 49 -0.51 -7.39 9.07
CA HIS A 49 -1.95 -7.19 9.20
C HIS A 49 -2.22 -6.18 10.30
N ASN A 50 -2.78 -5.03 9.93
CA ASN A 50 -3.14 -3.98 10.88
C ASN A 50 -4.57 -4.15 11.37
N SER A 51 -4.76 -4.16 12.68
CA SER A 51 -6.06 -4.06 13.33
C SER A 51 -6.13 -2.78 14.17
N LEU A 52 -7.33 -2.29 14.46
CA LEU A 52 -7.52 -1.11 15.32
C LEU A 52 -6.93 -1.33 16.74
N ARG A 53 -6.98 -2.56 17.25
CA ARG A 53 -6.37 -2.92 18.54
C ARG A 53 -4.85 -2.92 18.48
N THR A 54 -4.28 -3.37 17.37
CA THR A 54 -2.84 -3.31 17.13
C THR A 54 -2.36 -1.85 17.04
N LEU A 55 -3.13 -0.98 16.37
CA LEU A 55 -2.84 0.45 16.31
C LEU A 55 -2.89 1.11 17.69
N GLU A 56 -3.87 0.76 18.53
CA GLU A 56 -3.96 1.24 19.93
C GLU A 56 -2.76 0.80 20.77
N GLN A 57 -2.30 -0.45 20.61
CA GLN A 57 -1.09 -0.97 21.26
C GLN A 57 0.16 -0.21 20.81
N PHE A 58 0.33 0.03 19.51
CA PHE A 58 1.45 0.81 19.00
C PHE A 58 1.42 2.25 19.47
N TYR A 59 0.25 2.88 19.46
CA TYR A 59 0.08 4.24 19.94
C TYR A 59 0.51 4.38 21.42
N SER A 60 0.26 3.35 22.22
CA SER A 60 0.63 3.31 23.64
C SER A 60 2.07 2.83 23.89
N SER A 61 2.80 2.43 22.84
CA SER A 61 4.15 1.88 22.98
C SER A 61 5.20 2.98 23.25
N PRO A 62 6.16 2.75 24.15
CA PRO A 62 7.26 3.69 24.41
C PRO A 62 8.07 4.04 23.16
N THR A 63 8.23 3.06 22.25
CA THR A 63 8.95 3.24 20.98
C THR A 63 8.26 4.27 20.08
N PHE A 64 6.93 4.30 20.07
CA PHE A 64 6.15 5.25 19.28
C PHE A 64 6.07 6.61 19.97
N THR A 65 5.75 6.64 21.27
CA THR A 65 5.63 7.91 22.01
C THR A 65 6.94 8.68 22.04
N GLY A 66 8.09 7.98 22.08
CA GLY A 66 9.43 8.58 22.00
C GLY A 66 9.81 9.18 20.64
N LEU A 67 8.93 9.17 19.63
CA LEU A 67 9.14 9.86 18.35
C LEU A 67 8.73 11.34 18.41
N PHE A 68 7.96 11.73 19.43
CA PHE A 68 7.40 13.06 19.57
C PHE A 68 8.07 13.80 20.73
N ASP A 69 8.33 15.09 20.53
CA ASP A 69 8.98 15.94 21.54
C ASP A 69 8.02 16.28 22.69
N LYS A 70 6.71 16.11 22.47
CA LYS A 70 5.65 16.39 23.45
C LYS A 70 4.91 15.10 23.81
N PRO A 71 4.50 14.93 25.09
CA PRO A 71 3.73 13.76 25.49
C PRO A 71 2.37 13.75 24.76
N ILE A 72 2.10 12.64 24.06
CA ILE A 72 0.82 12.42 23.39
C ILE A 72 -0.19 11.84 24.38
N LYS A 73 -1.44 12.31 24.32
CA LYS A 73 -2.52 11.82 25.19
C LYS A 73 -2.96 10.43 24.74
N HIS A 74 -3.31 9.55 25.68
CA HIS A 74 -3.88 8.24 25.34
C HIS A 74 -5.11 8.36 24.43
N ALA A 75 -5.12 7.57 23.36
CA ALA A 75 -6.20 7.40 22.42
C ALA A 75 -6.62 5.93 22.40
N LYS A 76 -7.93 5.67 22.40
CA LYS A 76 -8.48 4.32 22.31
C LYS A 76 -8.69 3.91 20.85
N TYR A 77 -8.82 2.61 20.61
CA TYR A 77 -9.08 2.07 19.27
C TYR A 77 -10.31 2.70 18.59
N ASN A 78 -11.37 3.04 19.35
CA ASN A 78 -12.55 3.74 18.82
C ASN A 78 -12.18 5.14 18.28
N SER A 79 -11.39 5.91 19.02
CA SER A 79 -10.94 7.22 18.57
C SER A 79 -10.07 7.14 17.32
N ILE A 80 -9.24 6.10 17.21
CA ILE A 80 -8.44 5.83 16.01
C ILE A 80 -9.37 5.47 14.84
N SER A 81 -10.38 4.62 15.07
CA SER A 81 -11.39 4.26 14.06
C SER A 81 -12.17 5.47 13.55
N ASP A 82 -12.69 6.29 14.45
CA ASP A 82 -13.42 7.52 14.10
C ASP A 82 -12.53 8.47 13.31
N ARG A 83 -11.26 8.57 13.71
CA ARG A 83 -10.29 9.41 13.03
C ARG A 83 -9.99 8.93 11.62
N LEU A 84 -9.80 7.62 11.42
CA LEU A 84 -9.58 7.04 10.10
C LEU A 84 -10.77 7.28 9.16
N ARG A 85 -11.99 7.36 9.69
CA ARG A 85 -13.20 7.63 8.90
C ARG A 85 -13.36 9.10 8.52
N THR A 86 -12.82 10.01 9.32
CA THR A 86 -13.09 11.46 9.23
C THR A 86 -11.92 12.27 8.69
N ILE A 87 -10.69 11.75 8.77
CA ILE A 87 -9.52 12.44 8.27
C ILE A 87 -9.58 12.59 6.74
N ASN A 88 -9.25 13.77 6.23
CA ASN A 88 -9.21 14.00 4.79
C ASN A 88 -8.10 13.16 4.16
N ALA A 89 -8.46 12.27 3.22
CA ALA A 89 -7.51 11.39 2.54
C ALA A 89 -6.53 12.17 1.64
N ASP A 90 -6.91 13.35 1.15
CA ASP A 90 -6.07 14.19 0.30
C ASP A 90 -4.81 14.66 1.02
N TYR A 91 -4.86 14.75 2.36
CA TYR A 91 -3.67 15.00 3.19
C TYR A 91 -2.59 13.94 2.98
N PHE A 92 -2.96 12.65 2.97
CA PHE A 92 -2.00 11.56 2.75
C PHE A 92 -1.51 11.51 1.31
N LYS A 93 -2.39 11.85 0.36
CA LYS A 93 -2.03 11.95 -1.06
C LYS A 93 -0.97 13.03 -1.26
N ALA A 94 -1.15 14.23 -0.70
CA ALA A 94 -0.19 15.32 -0.81
C ALA A 94 1.18 14.97 -0.20
N ILE A 95 1.18 14.27 0.95
CA ILE A 95 2.43 13.76 1.54
C ILE A 95 3.12 12.79 0.59
N PHE A 96 2.38 11.82 0.05
CA PHE A 96 2.92 10.84 -0.88
C PHE A 96 3.47 11.50 -2.14
N GLU A 97 2.71 12.40 -2.76
CA GLU A 97 3.11 13.11 -3.98
C GLU A 97 4.34 13.97 -3.74
N SER A 98 4.43 14.66 -2.59
CA SER A 98 5.62 15.44 -2.27
C SER A 98 6.86 14.60 -2.02
N VAL A 99 6.73 13.45 -1.38
CA VAL A 99 7.85 12.54 -1.17
C VAL A 99 8.26 11.93 -2.51
N LEU A 100 7.28 11.50 -3.31
CA LEU A 100 7.49 10.97 -4.64
C LEU A 100 8.21 11.99 -5.53
N SER A 101 7.76 13.24 -5.58
CA SER A 101 8.39 14.27 -6.42
C SER A 101 9.81 14.63 -5.96
N ARG A 102 10.10 14.54 -4.66
CA ARG A 102 11.43 14.84 -4.11
C ARG A 102 12.44 13.73 -4.38
N TYR A 103 11.99 12.48 -4.39
CA TYR A 103 12.85 11.31 -4.46
C TYR A 103 12.69 10.51 -5.76
N SER A 104 11.77 10.88 -6.65
CA SER A 104 11.54 10.21 -7.94
C SER A 104 12.83 10.18 -8.75
N ASP A 105 13.49 11.31 -8.90
CA ASP A 105 14.61 11.43 -9.84
C ASP A 105 15.87 10.75 -9.32
N SER A 106 15.98 10.59 -7.99
CA SER A 106 17.11 9.94 -7.33
C SER A 106 16.94 8.42 -7.21
N TYR A 107 15.72 7.92 -7.10
CA TYR A 107 15.46 6.49 -6.83
C TYR A 107 14.66 5.77 -7.92
N LEU A 108 13.88 6.47 -8.72
CA LEU A 108 13.08 5.91 -9.82
C LEU A 108 13.75 6.23 -11.15
N LYS A 109 14.33 5.22 -11.80
CA LYS A 109 14.75 5.38 -13.19
C LYS A 109 13.50 5.30 -14.08
N PRO A 110 13.47 5.92 -15.27
CA PRO A 110 12.34 5.84 -16.21
C PRO A 110 11.92 4.40 -16.60
N LYS A 111 12.76 3.40 -16.30
CA LYS A 111 12.48 1.97 -16.50
C LYS A 111 11.63 1.32 -15.41
N ASP A 112 11.37 2.02 -14.30
CA ASP A 112 10.71 1.48 -13.11
C ASP A 112 9.22 1.85 -13.01
N ASN A 113 8.56 2.15 -14.14
CA ASN A 113 7.11 2.41 -14.18
C ASN A 113 6.34 1.15 -13.76
N ILE A 114 6.02 1.07 -12.48
CA ILE A 114 5.15 0.05 -11.90
C ILE A 114 3.74 0.30 -12.43
N ILE A 115 3.33 -0.48 -13.43
CA ILE A 115 1.92 -0.53 -13.85
C ILE A 115 1.19 -1.34 -12.77
N ALA A 116 0.35 -0.66 -12.00
CA ALA A 116 -0.52 -1.30 -11.01
C ALA A 116 -1.50 -2.24 -11.73
N PHE A 117 -1.22 -3.54 -11.72
CA PHE A 117 -2.18 -4.54 -12.18
C PHE A 117 -3.20 -4.77 -11.08
N ASP A 118 -4.43 -4.35 -11.33
CA ASP A 118 -5.54 -4.69 -10.46
C ASP A 118 -5.74 -6.21 -10.45
N SER A 119 -5.75 -6.80 -9.25
CA SER A 119 -6.05 -8.20 -9.02
C SER A 119 -7.39 -8.65 -9.65
N THR A 120 -8.31 -7.70 -9.85
CA THR A 120 -9.59 -7.92 -10.54
C THR A 120 -9.37 -8.27 -12.01
N ILE A 121 -8.44 -7.61 -12.71
CA ILE A 121 -8.10 -7.89 -14.13
C ILE A 121 -7.48 -9.28 -14.28
N VAL A 122 -6.56 -9.65 -13.40
CA VAL A 122 -5.95 -10.99 -13.39
C VAL A 122 -7.02 -12.06 -13.14
N THR A 123 -7.92 -11.80 -12.19
CA THR A 123 -9.03 -12.71 -11.86
C THR A 123 -10.03 -12.84 -13.01
N LEU A 124 -10.42 -11.73 -13.66
CA LEU A 124 -11.32 -11.74 -14.82
C LEU A 124 -10.71 -12.51 -15.99
N SER A 125 -9.43 -12.23 -16.27
CA SER A 125 -8.66 -12.94 -17.30
C SER A 125 -8.66 -14.44 -17.01
N SER A 126 -8.37 -14.86 -15.78
CA SER A 126 -8.39 -16.28 -15.39
C SER A 126 -9.76 -16.95 -15.54
N LYS A 127 -10.86 -16.21 -15.33
CA LYS A 127 -12.23 -16.70 -15.54
C LYS A 127 -12.54 -16.84 -17.04
N LEU A 128 -12.08 -15.90 -17.87
CA LEU A 128 -12.19 -15.99 -19.32
C LEU A 128 -11.36 -17.17 -19.89
N LEU A 129 -10.20 -17.49 -19.29
CA LEU A 129 -9.44 -18.70 -19.62
C LEU A 129 -10.20 -20.00 -19.31
N LYS A 130 -11.06 -19.98 -18.30
CA LYS A 130 -11.90 -21.13 -17.91
C LYS A 130 -13.01 -21.40 -18.94
N THR A 131 -13.47 -20.35 -19.62
CA THR A 131 -14.54 -20.45 -20.62
C THR A 131 -14.01 -20.73 -22.03
N GLY A 132 -12.72 -20.46 -22.30
CA GLY A 132 -12.00 -20.85 -23.52
C GLY A 132 -12.49 -20.18 -24.80
N MET A 133 -11.59 -19.60 -25.59
CA MET A 133 -11.90 -19.19 -26.95
C MET A 133 -11.68 -20.37 -27.90
N LYS A 134 -12.71 -20.78 -28.65
CA LYS A 134 -12.53 -21.69 -29.80
C LYS A 134 -11.81 -20.93 -30.91
N VAL A 135 -10.50 -21.01 -30.95
CA VAL A 135 -9.70 -20.47 -32.06
C VAL A 135 -9.80 -21.46 -33.22
N GLY A 136 -10.28 -20.99 -34.37
CA GLY A 136 -10.55 -21.83 -35.54
C GLY A 136 -9.29 -22.48 -36.14
N SER A 137 -9.54 -23.67 -36.70
CA SER A 137 -8.78 -24.44 -37.69
C SER A 137 -7.50 -25.20 -37.31
N TYR A 138 -7.32 -25.60 -36.04
CA TYR A 138 -6.57 -26.84 -35.78
C TYR A 138 -7.22 -27.59 -34.61
N GLN A 139 -7.46 -28.88 -34.82
CA GLN A 139 -8.35 -29.75 -34.06
C GLN A 139 -8.30 -29.57 -32.53
N GLY A 140 -9.43 -29.19 -31.93
CA GLY A 140 -9.77 -29.49 -30.53
C GLY A 140 -8.96 -28.82 -29.41
N LEU A 141 -8.02 -27.94 -29.71
CA LEU A 141 -7.15 -27.31 -28.71
C LEU A 141 -7.70 -25.93 -28.30
N ASN A 142 -8.00 -25.77 -27.02
CA ASN A 142 -8.32 -24.47 -26.44
C ASN A 142 -7.04 -23.61 -26.40
N GLY A 143 -6.88 -22.75 -27.41
CA GLY A 143 -5.77 -21.82 -27.49
C GLY A 143 -6.03 -20.54 -26.67
N ILE A 144 -5.01 -20.05 -25.98
CA ILE A 144 -5.05 -18.75 -25.30
C ILE A 144 -4.09 -17.82 -26.04
N LYS A 145 -4.64 -16.81 -26.72
CA LYS A 145 -3.84 -15.72 -27.28
C LYS A 145 -3.72 -14.63 -26.23
N PHE A 146 -2.53 -14.44 -25.66
CA PHE A 146 -2.22 -13.32 -24.79
C PHE A 146 -1.23 -12.41 -25.52
N SER A 147 -1.53 -11.12 -25.56
CA SER A 147 -0.63 -10.10 -26.07
C SER A 147 0.06 -9.45 -24.88
N VAL A 148 1.39 -9.54 -24.84
CA VAL A 148 2.19 -8.84 -23.84
C VAL A 148 2.79 -7.63 -24.54
N ALA A 149 2.40 -6.42 -24.10
CA ALA A 149 3.06 -5.21 -24.53
C ALA A 149 4.31 -5.03 -23.67
N PHE A 150 5.48 -5.00 -24.31
CA PHE A 150 6.77 -4.85 -23.64
C PHE A 150 7.36 -3.47 -23.94
N SER A 151 7.96 -2.86 -22.92
CA SER A 151 8.89 -1.75 -23.12
C SER A 151 10.17 -1.97 -22.28
N SER A 152 11.20 -2.50 -22.95
CA SER A 152 12.64 -2.23 -22.72
C SER A 152 13.41 -2.72 -21.47
N VAL A 153 13.17 -3.95 -20.95
CA VAL A 153 14.15 -4.72 -20.12
C VAL A 153 13.97 -6.25 -20.36
N PRO A 154 15.02 -7.11 -20.35
CA PRO A 154 14.85 -8.53 -20.60
C PRO A 154 14.15 -9.22 -19.42
N VAL A 155 12.92 -9.69 -19.68
CA VAL A 155 12.15 -10.50 -18.74
C VAL A 155 12.47 -11.97 -18.98
N ASN A 156 12.90 -12.68 -17.94
CA ASN A 156 12.84 -14.15 -17.97
C ASN A 156 11.40 -14.57 -17.70
N SER A 157 10.60 -14.67 -18.77
CA SER A 157 9.25 -15.22 -18.70
C SER A 157 9.34 -16.75 -18.66
N LYS A 158 9.24 -17.34 -17.47
CA LYS A 158 9.10 -18.79 -17.33
C LYS A 158 7.63 -19.16 -17.48
N LEU A 159 7.31 -19.76 -18.63
CA LEU A 159 6.02 -20.35 -18.89
C LEU A 159 5.97 -21.70 -18.15
N PHE A 160 5.23 -21.77 -17.05
CA PHE A 160 5.02 -23.03 -16.33
C PHE A 160 3.82 -23.75 -16.93
N THR A 161 4.08 -24.71 -17.82
CA THR A 161 3.07 -25.51 -18.53
C THR A 161 2.61 -26.74 -17.76
N GLN A 162 3.24 -27.03 -16.61
CA GLN A 162 2.93 -28.21 -15.79
C GLN A 162 2.03 -27.85 -14.60
N ARG A 163 1.04 -28.71 -14.33
CA ARG A 163 -0.01 -28.54 -13.29
C ARG A 163 0.50 -28.46 -11.83
N GLY A 164 1.80 -28.54 -11.57
CA GLY A 164 2.39 -28.57 -10.23
C GLY A 164 2.65 -27.21 -9.56
N PHE A 165 2.54 -26.09 -10.28
CA PHE A 165 2.78 -24.76 -9.71
C PHE A 165 1.48 -24.07 -9.31
N ILE A 166 1.03 -24.34 -8.08
CA ILE A 166 -0.06 -23.58 -7.44
C ILE A 166 0.57 -22.46 -6.60
N PRO A 167 0.32 -21.18 -6.89
CA PRO A 167 0.74 -20.09 -6.02
C PRO A 167 0.11 -20.27 -4.63
N ARG A 168 0.90 -20.18 -3.55
CA ARG A 168 0.49 -20.45 -2.15
C ARG A 168 -0.80 -19.75 -1.67
N LYS A 169 -1.33 -18.76 -2.39
CA LYS A 169 -2.62 -18.11 -2.10
C LYS A 169 -3.86 -18.88 -2.56
N MET A 170 -3.73 -19.98 -3.33
CA MET A 170 -4.86 -20.79 -3.80
C MET A 170 -5.26 -21.95 -2.86
N LEU A 171 -4.59 -22.14 -1.72
CA LEU A 171 -4.82 -23.27 -0.79
C LEU A 171 -5.66 -22.92 0.45
N ARG A 172 -6.47 -21.86 0.42
CA ARG A 172 -7.45 -21.60 1.49
C ARG A 172 -8.86 -21.41 0.92
N SER A 173 -9.44 -22.50 0.45
CA SER A 173 -10.86 -22.75 0.65
C SER A 173 -11.11 -24.25 0.71
N LYS A 174 -12.01 -24.64 1.63
CA LYS A 174 -12.48 -25.98 1.99
C LYS A 174 -11.71 -26.69 3.11
N SER A 175 -12.15 -26.38 4.32
CA SER A 175 -12.66 -27.38 5.27
C SER A 175 -13.95 -26.81 5.83
#